data_AF-A0A9Q3CSA1-F1
#
_entry.id   AF-A0A9Q3CSA1-F1
#
_cell.length_a   1.000
_cell.length_b   1.000
_cell.length_c   1.000
_cell.angle_alpha   90.00
_cell.angle_beta   90.00
_cell.angle_gamma   90.00
#
_symmetry.space_group_name_H-M   'P 1'
#
loop_
_entity.id
_entity.type
_entity.pdbx_description
1 polymer ?
#
loop_
_entity_poly.entity_id
_entity_poly.type
_entity_poly.pdbx_seq_one_letter_code
_entity_poly.pdbx_strand_id
1 'polypeptide(L)'
;MGHMSEDRTKERVESTFWWPKWEKELSEYINTYEICQKENRKHGKKYGLLQHIEEPKHPWETMNMNWATGLVPGGKENFNAYLIIVERFSTSMRFLPCHKEGTAMDTDMLFWSNIKSTCGVPKIIISDRYPKFTSEFWTNVYEMLGTKLAFSTYYHQQTDRLAERMIQTMEDMLRRFCVYGMEYKDHEGYTHDWVTLLTAVQLAYNTSQHSTTGKTSALVEKGWNPLFPVDHLKKNLLTIHLTAKDFNEMWKRACYTAAKCIAEAK
;
A
#
# COMPACT_ATOMS: atom_id res chain seq x y z
N MET A 1 7.10 -4.91 -5.84
CA MET A 1 6.12 -5.25 -4.79
C MET A 1 4.97 -4.24 -4.62
N GLY A 2 5.01 -3.02 -5.20
CA GLY A 2 3.84 -2.12 -5.14
C GLY A 2 3.44 -1.37 -6.43
N HIS A 3 4.28 -1.30 -7.48
CA HIS A 3 4.09 -0.34 -8.60
C HIS A 3 3.65 1.06 -8.13
N MET A 4 4.26 1.50 -7.02
CA MET A 4 3.97 2.76 -6.34
C MET A 4 4.43 3.96 -7.17
N SER A 5 4.04 5.17 -6.76
CA SER A 5 4.57 6.39 -7.36
C SER A 5 6.09 6.44 -7.28
N GLU A 6 6.69 7.24 -8.16
CA GLU A 6 8.14 7.43 -8.23
C GLU A 6 8.72 7.86 -6.89
N ASP A 7 8.10 8.85 -6.24
CA ASP A 7 8.55 9.39 -4.94
C ASP A 7 8.59 8.30 -3.86
N ARG A 8 7.52 7.49 -3.74
CA ARG A 8 7.44 6.39 -2.78
C ARG A 8 8.45 5.29 -3.07
N THR A 9 8.72 5.07 -4.36
CA THR A 9 9.73 4.09 -4.77
C THR A 9 11.13 4.59 -4.44
N LYS A 10 11.41 5.89 -4.62
CA LYS A 10 12.66 6.54 -4.24
C LYS A 10 12.92 6.44 -2.74
N GLU A 11 11.97 6.83 -1.90
CA GLU A 11 12.08 6.72 -0.44
C GLU A 11 12.40 5.29 0.01
N ARG A 12 11.74 4.30 -0.63
CA ARG A 12 11.96 2.90 -0.30
C ARG A 12 13.33 2.37 -0.73
N VAL A 13 13.82 2.82 -1.89
CA VAL A 13 15.18 2.49 -2.35
C VAL A 13 16.22 3.16 -1.46
N GLU A 14 16.07 4.44 -1.14
CA GLU A 14 16.99 5.20 -0.28
C GLU A 14 17.16 4.56 1.11
N SER A 15 16.05 4.10 1.71
CA SER A 15 16.09 3.42 3.02
C SER A 15 16.77 2.04 3.00
N THR A 16 17.09 1.50 1.82
CA THR A 16 17.52 0.11 1.66
C THR A 16 18.82 -0.09 0.90
N PHE A 17 19.08 0.75 -0.08
CA PHE A 17 20.16 0.59 -1.03
C PHE A 17 20.80 1.95 -1.32
N TRP A 18 22.09 1.93 -1.67
CA TRP A 18 22.81 3.14 -2.09
C TRP A 18 23.80 2.82 -3.20
N TRP A 19 23.78 3.60 -4.28
CA TRP A 19 24.81 3.58 -5.33
C TRP A 19 24.90 4.96 -6.03
N PRO A 20 26.03 5.30 -6.71
CA PRO A 20 26.13 6.56 -7.42
C PRO A 20 25.04 6.70 -8.50
N LYS A 21 24.36 7.84 -8.56
CA LYS A 21 23.27 8.15 -9.51
C LYS A 21 22.01 7.30 -9.37
N TRP A 22 21.81 6.63 -8.23
CA TRP A 22 20.65 5.77 -7.99
C TRP A 22 19.29 6.43 -8.28
N GLU A 23 19.12 7.70 -7.92
CA GLU A 23 17.87 8.43 -8.18
C GLU A 23 17.57 8.54 -9.67
N LYS A 24 18.59 8.88 -10.47
CA LYS A 24 18.46 9.06 -11.91
C LYS A 24 18.16 7.74 -12.60
N GLU A 25 18.90 6.68 -12.25
CA GLU A 25 18.70 5.35 -12.83
C GLU A 25 17.34 4.76 -12.43
N LEU A 26 16.88 5.02 -11.21
CA LEU A 26 15.55 4.61 -10.76
C LEU A 26 14.44 5.36 -11.52
N SER A 27 14.57 6.68 -11.70
CA SER A 27 13.65 7.47 -12.52
C SER A 27 13.61 6.96 -13.97
N GLU A 28 14.77 6.68 -14.58
CA GLU A 28 14.86 6.13 -15.93
C GLU A 28 14.18 4.75 -16.03
N TYR A 29 14.38 3.88 -15.04
CA TYR A 29 13.74 2.57 -14.96
C TYR A 29 12.21 2.69 -14.84
N ILE A 30 11.70 3.55 -13.96
CA ILE A 30 10.25 3.75 -13.77
C ILE A 30 9.61 4.35 -15.04
N ASN A 31 10.31 5.24 -15.73
CA ASN A 31 9.81 5.88 -16.96
C ASN A 31 9.84 4.94 -18.18
N THR A 32 10.74 3.96 -18.20
CA THR A 32 10.79 2.92 -19.24
C THR A 32 9.80 1.77 -18.98
N TYR A 33 9.19 1.71 -17.80
CA TYR A 33 8.26 0.64 -17.44
C TYR A 33 6.85 0.85 -18.01
N GLU A 34 6.59 0.18 -19.14
CA GLU A 34 5.41 0.38 -19.99
C GLU A 34 4.06 0.17 -19.25
N ILE A 35 3.98 -0.80 -18.34
CA ILE A 35 2.76 -1.10 -17.56
C ILE A 35 2.39 0.06 -16.64
N CYS A 36 3.37 0.68 -15.98
CA CYS A 36 3.12 1.84 -15.10
C CYS A 36 2.66 3.05 -15.92
N GLN A 37 3.21 3.24 -17.12
CA GLN A 37 2.86 4.38 -17.99
C GLN A 37 1.46 4.24 -18.60
N LYS A 38 1.05 3.03 -19.02
CA LYS A 38 -0.28 2.77 -19.58
C LYS A 38 -1.40 2.85 -18.53
N GLU A 39 -1.14 2.41 -17.30
CA GLU A 39 -2.13 2.34 -16.23
C GLU A 39 -2.18 3.59 -15.33
N ASN A 40 -1.34 4.61 -15.58
CA ASN A 40 -1.39 5.87 -14.85
C ASN A 40 -2.51 6.78 -15.41
N ARG A 41 -3.58 7.00 -14.62
CA ARG A 41 -4.60 8.00 -14.98
C ARG A 41 -4.02 9.42 -14.88
N LYS A 42 -4.25 10.25 -15.90
CA LYS A 42 -3.93 11.69 -15.82
C LYS A 42 -4.89 12.36 -14.84
N HIS A 43 -4.36 12.90 -13.75
CA HIS A 43 -5.15 13.61 -12.74
C HIS A 43 -5.74 14.90 -13.32
N GLY A 44 -7.07 15.04 -13.28
CA GLY A 44 -7.78 16.27 -13.66
C GLY A 44 -7.62 17.39 -12.62
N LYS A 45 -8.01 18.62 -13.00
CA LYS A 45 -7.89 19.85 -12.19
C LYS A 45 -8.50 19.72 -10.78
N LYS A 46 -7.86 20.38 -9.80
CA LYS A 46 -8.33 20.49 -8.41
C LYS A 46 -9.66 21.25 -8.34
N TYR A 47 -10.73 20.61 -7.89
CA TYR A 47 -12.01 21.26 -7.57
C TYR A 47 -12.00 21.91 -6.17
N GLY A 48 -12.87 22.91 -5.95
CA GLY A 48 -12.86 23.92 -4.88
C GLY A 48 -12.97 23.47 -3.41
N LEU A 49 -13.25 24.44 -2.53
CA LEU A 49 -13.16 24.38 -1.05
C LEU A 49 -13.83 23.15 -0.40
N LEU A 50 -13.15 22.57 0.59
CA LEU A 50 -13.52 21.36 1.33
C LEU A 50 -14.48 21.71 2.48
N GLN A 51 -15.62 21.02 2.62
CA GLN A 51 -16.24 20.87 3.94
C GLN A 51 -15.41 19.88 4.77
N HIS A 52 -15.39 20.06 6.09
CA HIS A 52 -14.48 19.36 6.99
C HIS A 52 -15.22 18.21 7.71
N ILE A 53 -14.81 16.96 7.47
CA ILE A 53 -15.03 15.88 8.43
C ILE A 53 -13.99 16.11 9.53
N GLU A 54 -14.43 16.16 10.80
CA GLU A 54 -13.51 16.29 11.93
C GLU A 54 -12.49 15.14 11.87
N GLU A 55 -11.20 15.49 11.86
CA GLU A 55 -10.15 14.48 11.82
C GLU A 55 -10.21 13.62 13.08
N PRO A 56 -10.03 12.29 12.96
CA PRO A 56 -10.06 11.40 14.11
C PRO A 56 -8.92 11.76 15.08
N LYS A 57 -9.17 11.55 16.38
CA LYS A 57 -8.19 11.81 17.46
C LYS A 57 -7.49 10.53 17.90
N HIS A 58 -8.13 9.38 17.67
CA HIS A 58 -7.58 8.07 17.97
C HIS A 58 -7.67 7.14 16.75
N PRO A 59 -6.76 6.15 16.64
CA PRO A 59 -6.84 5.12 15.61
C PRO A 59 -8.21 4.42 15.63
N TRP A 60 -8.73 4.11 14.44
CA TRP A 60 -9.97 3.36 14.26
C TRP A 60 -11.26 4.05 14.72
N GLU A 61 -11.21 5.34 15.06
CA GLU A 61 -12.43 6.10 15.36
C GLU A 61 -13.29 6.35 14.11
N THR A 62 -12.64 6.70 13.00
CA THR A 62 -13.29 7.00 11.73
C THR A 62 -12.65 6.15 10.64
N MET A 63 -13.48 5.45 9.88
CA MET A 63 -13.01 4.63 8.78
C MET A 63 -13.90 4.78 7.55
N ASN A 64 -13.30 4.47 6.42
CA ASN A 64 -13.92 4.46 5.11
C ASN A 64 -14.03 3.04 4.59
N MET A 65 -15.18 2.69 4.04
CA MET A 65 -15.46 1.38 3.49
C MET A 65 -15.93 1.50 2.04
N ASN A 66 -15.38 0.67 1.16
CA ASN A 66 -15.81 0.60 -0.23
C ASN A 66 -15.78 -0.83 -0.77
N TRP A 67 -16.75 -1.15 -1.63
CA TRP A 67 -16.80 -2.45 -2.30
C TRP A 67 -16.17 -2.38 -3.68
N ALA A 68 -15.28 -3.34 -3.95
CA ALA A 68 -14.88 -3.68 -5.30
C ALA A 68 -15.56 -5.00 -5.69
N THR A 69 -16.31 -5.00 -6.79
CA THR A 69 -17.07 -6.16 -7.27
C THR A 69 -16.84 -6.40 -8.76
N GLY A 70 -17.29 -7.54 -9.27
CA GLY A 70 -17.17 -7.87 -10.70
C GLY A 70 -15.77 -8.36 -11.07
N LEU A 71 -15.04 -8.91 -10.09
CA LEU A 71 -13.75 -9.55 -10.32
C LEU A 71 -13.96 -10.96 -10.82
N VAL A 72 -12.99 -11.47 -11.58
CA VAL A 72 -12.96 -12.89 -11.90
C VAL A 72 -12.83 -13.71 -10.61
N PRO A 73 -13.48 -14.89 -10.52
CA PRO A 73 -13.33 -15.76 -9.37
C PRO A 73 -11.86 -16.03 -9.05
N GLY A 74 -11.48 -15.78 -7.81
CA GLY A 74 -10.12 -15.89 -7.32
C GLY A 74 -10.00 -16.70 -6.04
N GLY A 75 -8.88 -17.37 -5.87
CA GLY A 75 -8.50 -18.08 -4.67
C GLY A 75 -9.20 -19.43 -4.56
N LYS A 76 -8.88 -20.18 -3.50
CA LYS A 76 -9.48 -21.50 -3.25
C LYS A 76 -11.01 -21.43 -3.04
N GLU A 77 -11.47 -20.30 -2.51
CA GLU A 77 -12.88 -20.04 -2.21
C GLU A 77 -13.65 -19.41 -3.38
N ASN A 78 -13.00 -19.10 -4.52
CA ASN A 78 -13.64 -18.43 -5.66
C ASN A 78 -14.27 -17.07 -5.32
N PHE A 79 -13.58 -16.24 -4.55
CA PHE A 79 -13.99 -14.87 -4.25
C PHE A 79 -14.15 -14.07 -5.54
N ASN A 80 -15.15 -13.19 -5.60
CA ASN A 80 -15.46 -12.36 -6.77
C ASN A 80 -15.62 -10.87 -6.41
N ALA A 81 -15.34 -10.53 -5.15
CA ALA A 81 -15.39 -9.19 -4.61
C ALA A 81 -14.40 -9.05 -3.44
N TYR A 82 -14.08 -7.81 -3.09
CA TYR A 82 -13.43 -7.52 -1.81
C TYR A 82 -13.94 -6.22 -1.24
N LEU A 83 -13.89 -6.14 0.08
CA LEU A 83 -14.17 -4.95 0.86
C LEU A 83 -12.86 -4.25 1.20
N ILE A 84 -12.76 -2.98 0.82
CA ILE A 84 -11.64 -2.10 1.15
C ILE A 84 -12.02 -1.31 2.39
N ILE A 85 -11.13 -1.29 3.38
CA ILE A 85 -11.29 -0.49 4.59
C ILE A 85 -10.07 0.38 4.75
N VAL A 86 -10.27 1.68 4.91
CA VAL A 86 -9.22 2.67 5.14
C VAL A 86 -9.51 3.40 6.44
N GLU A 87 -8.61 3.27 7.40
CA GLU A 87 -8.66 3.94 8.70
C GLU A 87 -8.07 5.35 8.57
N ARG A 88 -8.78 6.40 9.00
CA ARG A 88 -8.41 7.78 8.67
C ARG A 88 -7.24 8.36 9.46
N PHE A 89 -7.02 7.91 10.70
CA PHE A 89 -5.97 8.46 11.57
C PHE A 89 -4.57 8.08 11.08
N SER A 90 -4.33 6.79 10.90
CA SER A 90 -3.05 6.24 10.47
C SER A 90 -2.97 6.07 8.96
N THR A 91 -4.08 6.21 8.23
CA THR A 91 -4.19 5.86 6.81
C THR A 91 -3.89 4.38 6.55
N SER A 92 -4.13 3.53 7.56
CA SER A 92 -3.96 2.08 7.43
C SER A 92 -5.09 1.50 6.61
N MET A 93 -4.73 0.57 5.73
CA MET A 93 -5.67 -0.07 4.83
C MET A 93 -5.72 -1.58 5.03
N ARG A 94 -6.92 -2.13 4.84
CA ARG A 94 -7.22 -3.56 4.91
C ARG A 94 -8.05 -3.98 3.69
N PHE A 95 -7.73 -5.13 3.12
CA PHE A 95 -8.57 -5.81 2.13
C PHE A 95 -9.19 -7.06 2.71
N LEU A 96 -10.50 -7.21 2.54
CA LEU A 96 -11.23 -8.40 2.98
C LEU A 96 -11.87 -9.07 1.75
N PRO A 97 -11.28 -10.15 1.20
CA PRO A 97 -11.86 -10.88 0.07
C PRO A 97 -13.18 -11.54 0.49
N CYS A 98 -14.15 -11.53 -0.42
CA CYS A 98 -15.51 -12.00 -0.14
C CYS A 98 -16.32 -12.26 -1.41
N HIS A 99 -17.58 -12.63 -1.22
CA HIS A 99 -18.53 -12.84 -2.29
C HIS A 99 -19.49 -11.67 -2.43
N LYS A 100 -19.69 -11.21 -3.67
CA LYS A 100 -20.70 -10.20 -4.02
C LYS A 100 -22.09 -10.65 -3.54
N GLU A 101 -22.37 -11.94 -3.63
CA GLU A 101 -23.63 -12.58 -3.26
C GLU A 101 -23.85 -12.67 -1.74
N GLY A 102 -22.81 -12.47 -0.94
CA GLY A 102 -22.91 -12.48 0.53
C GLY A 102 -23.87 -11.41 1.05
N THR A 103 -24.53 -11.68 2.16
CA THR A 103 -25.48 -10.77 2.79
C THR A 103 -24.78 -9.63 3.54
N ALA A 104 -25.56 -8.66 4.04
CA ALA A 104 -25.05 -7.66 4.97
C ALA A 104 -24.58 -8.28 6.29
N MET A 105 -25.18 -9.39 6.71
CA MET A 105 -24.77 -10.16 7.90
C MET A 105 -23.40 -10.82 7.68
N ASP A 106 -23.19 -11.45 6.52
CA ASP A 106 -21.89 -12.03 6.17
C ASP A 106 -20.80 -10.95 6.13
N THR A 107 -21.15 -9.76 5.63
CA THR A 107 -20.27 -8.60 5.63
C THR A 107 -19.92 -8.16 7.05
N ASP A 108 -20.89 -8.09 7.96
CA ASP A 108 -20.65 -7.71 9.34
C ASP A 108 -19.80 -8.73 10.09
N MET A 109 -20.00 -10.04 9.84
CA MET A 109 -19.17 -11.11 10.40
C MET A 109 -17.73 -11.05 9.89
N LEU A 110 -17.54 -10.80 8.59
CA LEU A 110 -16.22 -10.60 7.99
C LEU A 110 -15.53 -9.38 8.60
N PHE A 111 -16.26 -8.28 8.78
CA PHE A 111 -15.74 -7.09 9.41
C PHE A 111 -15.45 -7.28 10.91
N TRP A 112 -16.29 -8.06 11.61
CA TRP A 112 -16.08 -8.39 13.02
C TRP A 112 -14.79 -9.17 13.24
N SER A 113 -14.63 -10.27 12.51
CA SER A 113 -13.49 -11.17 12.63
C SER A 113 -12.15 -10.51 12.29
N ASN A 114 -12.13 -9.61 11.30
CA ASN A 114 -10.89 -9.03 10.80
C ASN A 114 -10.55 -7.65 11.38
N ILE A 115 -11.56 -6.87 11.78
CA ILE A 115 -11.37 -5.49 12.24
C ILE A 115 -11.86 -5.30 13.67
N LYS A 116 -13.16 -5.48 13.94
CA LYS A 116 -13.73 -5.13 15.26
C LYS A 116 -13.05 -5.90 16.40
N SER A 117 -12.71 -7.16 16.17
CA SER A 117 -12.02 -8.04 17.14
C SER A 117 -10.64 -7.53 17.57
N THR A 118 -9.94 -6.79 16.70
CA THR A 118 -8.56 -6.35 16.94
C THR A 118 -8.44 -4.84 17.15
N CYS A 119 -9.35 -4.07 16.56
CA CYS A 119 -9.29 -2.62 16.48
C CYS A 119 -10.41 -1.94 17.28
N GLY A 120 -11.45 -2.68 17.66
CA GLY A 120 -12.63 -2.15 18.31
C GLY A 120 -13.71 -1.67 17.34
N VAL A 121 -14.81 -1.17 17.90
CA VAL A 121 -15.94 -0.64 17.14
C VAL A 121 -15.70 0.84 16.81
N PRO A 122 -15.79 1.25 15.54
CA PRO A 122 -15.56 2.64 15.14
C PRO A 122 -16.70 3.55 15.57
N LYS A 123 -16.40 4.84 15.78
CA LYS A 123 -17.39 5.88 16.03
C LYS A 123 -18.11 6.29 14.75
N ILE A 124 -17.40 6.33 13.63
CA ILE A 124 -17.93 6.77 12.33
C ILE A 124 -17.51 5.80 11.24
N ILE A 125 -18.47 5.31 10.47
CA ILE A 125 -18.23 4.56 9.23
C ILE A 125 -18.70 5.41 8.07
N ILE A 126 -17.78 5.74 7.18
CA ILE A 126 -18.05 6.41 5.93
C ILE A 126 -18.08 5.36 4.82
N SER A 127 -19.14 5.30 4.04
CA SER A 127 -19.23 4.34 2.93
C SER A 127 -20.01 4.93 1.76
N ASP A 128 -19.92 4.28 0.61
CA ASP A 128 -20.90 4.51 -0.45
C ASP A 128 -22.30 3.98 -0.06
N ARG A 129 -23.26 4.17 -0.96
CA ARG A 129 -24.62 3.66 -0.80
C ARG A 129 -24.77 2.23 -1.32
N TYR A 130 -23.73 1.41 -1.22
CA TYR A 130 -23.82 0.02 -1.64
C TYR A 130 -24.93 -0.70 -0.85
N PRO A 131 -25.79 -1.53 -1.48
CA PRO A 131 -27.03 -2.03 -0.86
C PRO A 131 -26.83 -2.74 0.49
N LYS A 132 -25.67 -3.36 0.72
CA LYS A 132 -25.34 -4.02 1.98
C LYS A 132 -25.18 -3.02 3.14
N PHE A 133 -24.59 -1.86 2.89
CA PHE A 133 -24.38 -0.81 3.90
C PHE A 133 -25.65 -0.03 4.23
N THR A 134 -26.60 0.04 3.29
CA THR A 134 -27.90 0.69 3.49
C THR A 134 -29.00 -0.29 3.90
N SER A 135 -28.66 -1.56 4.14
CA SER A 135 -29.62 -2.57 4.57
C SER A 135 -30.09 -2.31 6.00
N GLU A 136 -31.34 -2.67 6.31
CA GLU A 136 -31.91 -2.54 7.65
C GLU A 136 -31.06 -3.27 8.71
N PHE A 137 -30.56 -4.45 8.38
CA PHE A 137 -29.65 -5.19 9.26
C PHE A 137 -28.41 -4.36 9.61
N TRP A 138 -27.72 -3.81 8.60
CA TRP A 138 -26.50 -3.04 8.82
C TRP A 138 -26.79 -1.77 9.62
N THR A 139 -27.82 -1.01 9.25
CA THR A 139 -28.18 0.22 9.96
C THR A 139 -28.51 -0.05 11.42
N ASN A 140 -29.32 -1.08 11.71
CA ASN A 140 -29.74 -1.39 13.07
C ASN A 140 -28.57 -1.88 13.92
N VAL A 141 -27.70 -2.73 13.38
CA VAL A 141 -26.50 -3.21 14.10
C VAL A 141 -25.60 -2.05 14.51
N TYR A 142 -25.30 -1.12 13.59
CA TYR A 142 -24.38 -0.02 13.91
C TYR A 142 -25.03 1.08 14.76
N GLU A 143 -26.34 1.30 14.64
CA GLU A 143 -27.08 2.14 15.57
C GLU A 143 -27.02 1.59 17.00
N MET A 144 -27.24 0.27 17.19
CA MET A 144 -27.11 -0.39 18.50
C MET A 144 -25.70 -0.33 19.06
N LEU A 145 -24.68 -0.34 18.20
CA LEU A 145 -23.27 -0.22 18.59
C LEU A 145 -22.85 1.24 18.84
N GLY A 146 -23.73 2.21 18.63
CA GLY A 146 -23.42 3.64 18.79
C GLY A 146 -22.52 4.20 17.68
N THR A 147 -22.42 3.51 16.55
CA THR A 147 -21.62 3.93 15.39
C THR A 147 -22.47 4.78 14.45
N LYS A 148 -21.96 5.97 14.11
CA LYS A 148 -22.59 6.84 13.12
C LYS A 148 -22.26 6.37 11.70
N LEU A 149 -23.28 6.02 10.93
CA LEU A 149 -23.15 5.73 9.50
C LEU A 149 -23.24 7.02 8.68
N ALA A 150 -22.23 7.27 7.86
CA ALA A 150 -22.12 8.44 6.99
C ALA A 150 -22.02 7.99 5.52
N PHE A 151 -23.15 7.98 4.81
CA PHE A 151 -23.17 7.58 3.41
C PHE A 151 -22.73 8.73 2.50
N SER A 152 -21.76 8.48 1.63
CA SER A 152 -21.36 9.43 0.60
C SER A 152 -22.54 9.68 -0.34
N THR A 153 -22.80 10.96 -0.62
CA THR A 153 -23.68 11.40 -1.70
C THR A 153 -22.82 11.99 -2.79
N TYR A 154 -23.33 12.06 -4.03
CA TYR A 154 -22.69 12.81 -5.12
C TYR A 154 -22.30 14.26 -4.71
N TYR A 155 -22.95 14.84 -3.69
CA TYR A 155 -22.64 16.17 -3.15
C TYR A 155 -21.64 16.19 -1.98
N HIS A 156 -21.35 15.05 -1.33
CA HIS A 156 -20.37 14.94 -0.22
C HIS A 156 -18.96 14.52 -0.69
N GLN A 157 -18.74 14.39 -2.00
CA GLN A 157 -17.44 14.09 -2.62
C GLN A 157 -16.34 15.08 -2.22
N GLN A 158 -16.68 16.26 -1.71
CA GLN A 158 -15.69 17.22 -1.25
C GLN A 158 -15.05 16.81 0.09
N THR A 159 -15.78 16.18 1.00
CA THR A 159 -15.35 15.82 2.36
C THR A 159 -14.49 14.55 2.42
N ASP A 160 -14.66 13.65 1.45
CA ASP A 160 -14.06 12.30 1.48
C ASP A 160 -12.89 12.10 0.49
N ARG A 161 -12.36 13.21 -0.06
CA ARG A 161 -11.33 13.16 -1.11
C ARG A 161 -10.06 12.42 -0.72
N LEU A 162 -9.72 12.36 0.56
CA LEU A 162 -8.55 11.60 1.03
C LEU A 162 -8.79 10.11 0.87
N ALA A 163 -9.88 9.58 1.43
CA ALA A 163 -10.20 8.17 1.32
C ALA A 163 -10.55 7.77 -0.12
N GLU A 164 -11.27 8.60 -0.86
CA GLU A 164 -11.55 8.37 -2.28
C GLU A 164 -10.26 8.25 -3.10
N ARG A 165 -9.29 9.17 -2.92
CA ARG A 165 -7.99 9.06 -3.59
C ARG A 165 -7.21 7.84 -3.15
N MET A 166 -7.27 7.49 -1.86
CA MET A 166 -6.61 6.29 -1.36
C MET A 166 -7.21 5.05 -2.02
N ILE A 167 -8.53 4.88 -1.99
CA ILE A 167 -9.25 3.79 -2.66
C ILE A 167 -8.91 3.73 -4.16
N GLN A 168 -8.94 4.86 -4.87
CA GLN A 168 -8.57 4.92 -6.30
C GLN A 168 -7.13 4.48 -6.54
N THR A 169 -6.18 4.98 -5.73
CA THR A 169 -4.77 4.57 -5.83
C THR A 169 -4.65 3.05 -5.66
N MET A 170 -5.47 2.45 -4.81
CA MET A 170 -5.42 1.01 -4.52
C MET A 170 -6.05 0.19 -5.63
N GLU A 171 -7.17 0.62 -6.19
CA GLU A 171 -7.75 0.01 -7.38
C GLU A 171 -6.76 0.04 -8.55
N ASP A 172 -6.06 1.16 -8.75
CA ASP A 172 -5.04 1.29 -9.79
C ASP A 172 -3.81 0.41 -9.51
N MET A 173 -3.37 0.30 -8.25
CA MET A 173 -2.31 -0.65 -7.86
C MET A 173 -2.72 -2.09 -8.14
N LEU A 174 -3.91 -2.50 -7.70
CA LEU A 174 -4.42 -3.85 -7.94
C LEU A 174 -4.58 -4.15 -9.43
N ARG A 175 -5.05 -3.18 -10.22
CA ARG A 175 -5.12 -3.33 -11.68
C ARG A 175 -3.75 -3.63 -12.28
N ARG A 176 -2.70 -2.87 -11.92
CA ARG A 176 -1.32 -3.12 -12.37
C ARG A 176 -0.82 -4.49 -11.95
N PHE A 177 -1.11 -4.88 -10.72
CA PHE A 177 -0.74 -6.19 -10.18
C PHE A 177 -1.45 -7.34 -10.87
N CYS A 178 -2.75 -7.23 -11.14
CA CYS A 178 -3.51 -8.25 -11.85
C CYS A 178 -3.04 -8.37 -13.31
N VAL A 179 -2.75 -7.24 -13.99
CA VAL A 179 -2.15 -7.26 -15.33
C VAL A 179 -0.79 -7.97 -15.32
N TYR A 180 0.07 -7.66 -14.36
CA TYR A 180 1.39 -8.30 -14.23
C TYR A 180 1.31 -9.78 -13.81
N GLY A 181 0.39 -10.12 -12.90
CA GLY A 181 0.16 -11.48 -12.41
C GLY A 181 -0.42 -12.41 -13.48
N MET A 182 -1.11 -11.86 -14.49
CA MET A 182 -1.57 -12.61 -15.67
C MET A 182 -0.43 -12.94 -16.66
N GLU A 183 0.66 -12.16 -16.68
CA GLU A 183 1.86 -12.46 -17.47
C GLU A 183 2.77 -13.50 -16.79
N TYR A 184 2.76 -13.55 -15.46
CA TYR A 184 3.53 -14.51 -14.67
C TYR A 184 2.77 -15.84 -14.56
N LYS A 185 2.79 -16.64 -15.64
CA LYS A 185 2.49 -18.07 -15.59
C LYS A 185 3.79 -18.82 -15.30
N ASP A 186 3.90 -19.47 -14.15
CA ASP A 186 4.99 -20.42 -13.98
C ASP A 186 4.76 -21.68 -14.85
N HIS A 187 5.77 -22.55 -14.89
CA HIS A 187 5.78 -23.80 -15.65
C HIS A 187 4.71 -24.80 -15.18
N GLU A 188 4.06 -24.55 -14.04
CA GLU A 188 2.96 -25.35 -13.47
C GLU A 188 1.58 -24.72 -13.73
N GLY A 189 1.53 -23.57 -14.40
CA GLY A 189 0.28 -22.87 -14.73
C GLY A 189 -0.28 -22.01 -13.59
N TYR A 190 0.50 -21.77 -12.52
CA TYR A 190 0.10 -20.85 -11.46
C TYR A 190 0.07 -19.42 -12.01
N THR A 191 -1.13 -18.85 -12.04
CA THR A 191 -1.32 -17.41 -12.11
C THR A 191 -1.34 -16.91 -10.67
N HIS A 192 -0.67 -15.78 -10.40
CA HIS A 192 -0.83 -15.12 -9.11
C HIS A 192 -2.27 -14.60 -9.05
N ASP A 193 -3.15 -15.37 -8.41
CA ASP A 193 -4.53 -14.96 -8.23
C ASP A 193 -4.60 -13.68 -7.37
N TRP A 194 -5.52 -12.78 -7.73
CA TRP A 194 -5.64 -11.46 -7.14
C TRP A 194 -5.88 -11.52 -5.61
N VAL A 195 -6.51 -12.59 -5.10
CA VAL A 195 -6.73 -12.78 -3.66
C VAL A 195 -5.40 -12.92 -2.91
N THR A 196 -4.46 -13.68 -3.47
CA THR A 196 -3.12 -13.85 -2.87
C THR A 196 -2.33 -12.54 -2.87
N LEU A 197 -2.54 -11.71 -3.91
CA LEU A 197 -1.87 -10.43 -4.07
C LEU A 197 -2.39 -9.35 -3.11
N LEU A 198 -3.64 -9.44 -2.66
CA LEU A 198 -4.21 -8.47 -1.71
C LEU A 198 -3.32 -8.27 -0.47
N THR A 199 -2.81 -9.37 0.10
CA THR A 199 -1.96 -9.31 1.30
C THR A 199 -0.64 -8.61 1.02
N ALA A 200 -0.03 -8.88 -0.14
CA ALA A 200 1.21 -8.24 -0.55
C ALA A 200 1.01 -6.74 -0.80
N VAL A 201 -0.09 -6.36 -1.47
CA VAL A 201 -0.44 -4.95 -1.72
C VAL A 201 -0.73 -4.22 -0.42
N GLN A 202 -1.50 -4.82 0.49
CA GLN A 202 -1.78 -4.27 1.81
C GLN A 202 -0.50 -4.00 2.60
N LEU A 203 0.42 -4.96 2.61
CA LEU A 203 1.71 -4.80 3.29
C LEU A 203 2.56 -3.71 2.63
N ALA A 204 2.66 -3.71 1.29
CA ALA A 204 3.41 -2.68 0.55
C ALA A 204 2.86 -1.28 0.80
N TYR A 205 1.54 -1.12 0.83
CA TYR A 205 0.87 0.14 1.12
C TYR A 205 1.14 0.62 2.54
N ASN A 206 0.82 -0.20 3.55
CA ASN A 206 0.92 0.20 4.96
C ASN A 206 2.37 0.45 5.42
N THR A 207 3.36 0.03 4.64
CA THR A 207 4.79 0.26 4.89
C THR A 207 5.41 1.31 3.98
N SER A 208 4.62 1.98 3.14
CA SER A 208 5.07 3.12 2.34
C SER A 208 4.78 4.42 3.08
N GLN A 209 5.58 5.46 2.87
CA GLN A 209 5.37 6.75 3.52
C GLN A 209 4.14 7.46 2.92
N HIS A 210 3.36 8.10 3.77
CA HIS A 210 2.21 8.89 3.38
C HIS A 210 2.52 10.37 3.53
N SER A 211 2.26 11.15 2.47
CA SER A 211 2.50 12.60 2.48
C SER A 211 1.68 13.35 3.52
N THR A 212 0.53 12.79 3.94
CA THR A 212 -0.33 13.36 4.97
C THR A 212 0.26 13.24 6.37
N THR A 213 0.92 12.13 6.69
CA THR A 213 1.45 11.85 8.04
C THR A 213 2.96 11.98 8.13
N GLY A 214 3.67 12.02 6.99
CA GLY A 214 5.13 11.92 6.91
C GLY A 214 5.67 10.59 7.46
N LYS A 215 4.81 9.59 7.69
CA LYS A 215 5.14 8.30 8.28
C LYS A 215 4.46 7.18 7.51
N THR A 216 4.85 5.94 7.78
CA THR A 216 4.14 4.76 7.28
C THR A 216 2.89 4.50 8.13
N SER A 217 1.83 3.97 7.52
CA SER A 217 0.59 3.66 8.25
C SER A 217 0.83 2.64 9.36
N ALA A 218 1.66 1.63 9.12
CA ALA A 218 2.02 0.62 10.11
C ALA A 218 2.71 1.23 11.34
N LEU A 219 3.59 2.22 11.14
CA LEU A 219 4.25 2.91 12.25
C LEU A 219 3.26 3.72 13.09
N VAL A 220 2.30 4.39 12.44
CA VAL A 220 1.30 5.21 13.15
C VAL A 220 0.25 4.33 13.85
N GLU A 221 -0.19 3.24 13.23
CA GLU A 221 -1.19 2.31 13.78
C GLU A 221 -0.60 1.42 14.89
N LYS A 222 0.56 0.81 14.63
CA LYS A 222 1.11 -0.27 15.48
C LYS A 222 2.31 0.16 16.31
N GLY A 223 2.92 1.30 15.99
CA GLY A 223 4.17 1.75 16.60
C GLY A 223 5.44 1.14 15.99
N TRP A 224 5.34 0.29 14.97
CA TRP A 224 6.49 -0.34 14.31
C TRP A 224 6.20 -0.71 12.86
N ASN A 225 7.26 -0.81 12.04
CA ASN A 225 7.18 -1.31 10.67
C ASN A 225 7.53 -2.80 10.60
N PRO A 226 6.71 -3.62 9.92
CA PRO A 226 7.06 -5.00 9.59
C PRO A 226 8.38 -5.09 8.83
N LEU A 227 9.20 -6.07 9.20
CA LEU A 227 10.43 -6.38 8.49
C LEU A 227 10.12 -7.07 7.15
N PHE A 228 10.86 -6.72 6.12
CA PHE A 228 10.85 -7.41 4.84
C PHE A 228 11.99 -8.43 4.78
N PRO A 229 11.89 -9.45 3.90
CA PRO A 229 13.00 -10.39 3.67
C PRO A 229 14.34 -9.68 3.41
N VAL A 230 14.32 -8.55 2.71
CA VAL A 230 15.52 -7.73 2.45
C VAL A 230 16.15 -7.17 3.73
N ASP A 231 15.38 -6.88 4.76
CA ASP A 231 15.90 -6.37 6.04
C ASP A 231 16.65 -7.45 6.82
N HIS A 232 16.26 -8.72 6.65
CA HIS A 232 17.01 -9.85 7.16
C HIS A 232 18.31 -10.10 6.36
N LEU A 233 18.29 -9.86 5.05
CA LEU A 233 19.49 -9.94 4.21
C LEU A 233 20.51 -8.84 4.52
N LYS A 234 20.05 -7.63 4.90
CA LYS A 234 20.92 -6.52 5.33
C LYS A 234 21.77 -6.83 6.55
N LYS A 235 21.31 -7.66 7.50
CA LYS A 235 22.12 -8.09 8.64
C LYS A 235 23.39 -8.86 8.21
N ASN A 236 23.35 -9.51 7.05
CA ASN A 236 24.45 -10.26 6.48
C ASN A 236 25.23 -9.48 5.40
N LEU A 237 24.76 -8.30 5.01
CA LEU A 237 25.51 -7.41 4.13
C LEU A 237 26.51 -6.64 5.00
N LEU A 238 27.80 -6.83 4.71
CA LEU A 238 28.90 -6.07 5.32
C LEU A 238 28.51 -4.59 5.35
N THR A 239 28.45 -4.01 6.54
CA THR A 239 28.31 -2.57 6.70
C THR A 239 29.57 -1.95 6.12
N ILE A 240 29.53 -1.52 4.86
CA ILE A 240 30.63 -0.79 4.23
C ILE A 240 30.62 0.58 4.90
N HIS A 241 31.39 0.69 6.00
CA HIS A 241 31.64 1.94 6.68
C HIS A 241 32.15 2.96 5.65
N LEU A 242 31.82 4.26 5.77
CA LEU A 242 32.24 5.25 4.77
C LEU A 242 33.76 5.21 4.51
N THR A 243 34.55 4.97 5.56
CA THR A 243 36.01 4.79 5.45
C THR A 243 36.45 3.54 4.72
N ALA A 244 35.59 2.55 4.48
CA ALA A 244 35.92 1.38 3.66
C ALA A 244 36.06 1.75 2.18
N LYS A 245 35.34 2.79 1.72
CA LYS A 245 35.57 3.36 0.38
C LYS A 245 36.93 4.07 0.33
N ASP A 246 37.25 4.85 1.36
CA ASP A 246 38.54 5.53 1.50
C ASP A 246 39.70 4.54 1.63
N PHE A 247 39.48 3.43 2.34
CA PHE A 247 40.45 2.35 2.50
C PHE A 247 40.70 1.62 1.17
N ASN A 248 39.66 1.35 0.38
CA ASN A 248 39.81 0.75 -0.94
C ASN A 248 40.57 1.68 -1.92
N GLU A 249 40.29 2.98 -1.88
CA GLU A 249 41.07 3.99 -2.61
C GLU A 249 42.54 4.02 -2.17
N MET A 250 42.79 4.05 -0.86
CA MET A 250 44.13 4.02 -0.28
C MET A 250 44.88 2.75 -0.68
N TRP A 251 44.22 1.59 -0.61
CA TRP A 251 44.79 0.29 -0.98
C TRP A 251 45.18 0.24 -2.46
N LYS A 252 44.31 0.70 -3.36
CA LYS A 252 44.62 0.79 -4.80
C LYS A 252 45.82 1.68 -5.08
N ARG A 253 45.95 2.82 -4.38
CA ARG A 253 47.12 3.70 -4.50
C ARG A 253 48.39 3.02 -4.00
N ALA A 254 48.34 2.34 -2.86
CA ALA A 254 49.47 1.60 -2.33
C ALA A 254 49.94 0.48 -3.30
N CYS A 255 49.01 -0.28 -3.87
CA CYS A 255 49.33 -1.30 -4.88
C CYS A 255 49.95 -0.69 -6.14
N TYR A 256 49.43 0.44 -6.62
CA TYR A 256 49.99 1.15 -7.77
C TYR A 256 51.42 1.63 -7.49
N THR A 257 51.67 2.25 -6.34
CA THR A 257 53.01 2.71 -5.93
C THR A 257 53.98 1.54 -5.79
N ALA A 258 53.56 0.44 -5.15
CA ALA A 258 54.39 -0.75 -5.03
C ALA A 258 54.76 -1.34 -6.40
N ALA A 259 53.81 -1.44 -7.33
CA ALA A 259 54.06 -1.90 -8.69
C ALA A 259 55.06 -1.00 -9.43
N LYS A 260 54.97 0.32 -9.24
CA LYS A 260 55.91 1.29 -9.82
C LYS A 260 57.32 1.13 -9.26
N CYS A 261 57.47 1.00 -7.94
CA CYS A 261 58.78 0.77 -7.32
C CYS A 261 59.42 -0.55 -7.77
N ILE A 262 58.63 -1.61 -7.97
CA ILE A 262 59.12 -2.89 -8.51
C ILE A 262 59.58 -2.74 -9.98
N ALA A 263 58.88 -1.93 -10.78
CA ALA A 263 59.25 -1.68 -12.16
C ALA A 263 60.53 -0.83 -12.28
N GLU A 264 60.75 0.12 -11.37
CA GLU A 264 61.95 0.96 -11.31
C GLU A 264 63.19 0.24 -10.75
N ALA A 265 62.99 -0.90 -10.05
CA ALA A 265 64.06 -1.74 -9.52
C ALA A 265 64.59 -2.79 -10.52
N LYS A 266 64.07 -2.83 -11.75
CA LYS A 266 64.57 -3.64 -12.87
C LYS A 266 65.40 -2.79 -13.82
#